data_AF-A0A380DMU6-F1
#
_entry.id   AF-A0A380DMU6-F1
#
_cell.length_a   1.000
_cell.length_b   1.000
_cell.length_c   1.000
_cell.angle_alpha   90.00
_cell.angle_beta   90.00
_cell.angle_gamma   90.00
#
_symmetry.space_group_name_H-M   'P 1'
#
loop_
_entity.id
_entity.type
_entity.pdbx_description
1 polymer ?
#
loop_
_entity_poly.entity_id
_entity_poly.type
_entity_poly.pdbx_seq_one_letter_code
_entity_poly.pdbx_strand_id
1 'polypeptide(L)'
;MTFLLYANVVYFRFFSDFLTFSTLNQVGNVESMGGAVSASFKWYDFVYFIDTLVYLFILIFKTKWLDTKAFSKKFVPVVMAASVALFFLNLAFAETDRPELLTRTFDHKYLVKYLGPYNFTVYDGVKTIENNQQKALASEDDLTKVLNYTKQRQTEPNPEYYGVAKKKILLRFI
;
A
#
# COMPACT_ATOMS: atom_id res chain seq x y z
N MET A 1 -3.83 19.59 4.46
CA MET A 1 -3.69 18.13 4.41
C MET A 1 -4.17 17.65 3.05
N THR A 2 -3.58 16.58 2.51
CA THR A 2 -4.13 15.94 1.30
C THR A 2 -5.07 14.80 1.68
N PHE A 3 -5.98 14.45 0.78
CA PHE A 3 -6.88 13.30 0.97
C PHE A 3 -6.10 12.00 1.25
N LEU A 4 -5.01 11.77 0.52
CA LEU A 4 -4.16 10.58 0.68
C LEU A 4 -3.51 10.50 2.06
N LEU A 5 -2.98 11.62 2.57
CA LEU A 5 -2.40 11.66 3.92
C LEU A 5 -3.47 11.40 4.99
N TYR A 6 -4.63 12.03 4.85
CA TYR A 6 -5.72 11.83 5.79
C TYR A 6 -6.23 10.38 5.79
N ALA A 7 -6.39 9.79 4.61
CA ALA A 7 -6.77 8.39 4.46
C ALA A 7 -5.76 7.46 5.16
N ASN A 8 -4.46 7.74 5.03
CA ASN A 8 -3.42 7.01 5.75
C ASN A 8 -3.54 7.16 7.28
N VAL A 9 -3.85 8.36 7.79
CA VAL A 9 -4.05 8.58 9.24
C VAL A 9 -5.22 7.76 9.78
N VAL A 10 -6.36 7.77 9.09
CA VAL A 10 -7.56 7.01 9.50
C VAL A 10 -7.28 5.51 9.41
N TYR A 11 -6.68 5.06 8.31
CA TYR A 11 -6.35 3.66 8.10
C TYR A 11 -5.35 3.15 9.15
N PHE A 12 -4.29 3.92 9.44
CA PHE A 12 -3.29 3.59 10.45
C PHE A 12 -3.88 3.52 11.85
N ARG A 13 -4.85 4.37 12.18
CA ARG A 13 -5.53 4.34 13.49
C ARG A 13 -6.28 3.03 13.72
N PHE A 14 -6.81 2.42 12.67
CA PHE A 14 -7.59 1.19 12.76
C PHE A 14 -6.73 -0.06 12.57
N PHE A 15 -5.90 -0.10 11.52
CA PHE A 15 -5.13 -1.27 11.13
C PHE A 15 -3.68 -1.27 11.66
N SER A 16 -3.21 -0.16 12.25
CA SER A 16 -1.79 0.04 12.63
C SER A 16 -0.79 -0.13 11.46
N ASP A 17 -1.29 0.00 10.23
CA ASP A 17 -0.54 -0.15 8.99
C ASP A 17 -0.88 1.00 8.02
N PHE A 18 -0.13 1.14 6.92
CA PHE A 18 -0.30 2.17 5.91
C PHE A 18 -1.12 1.65 4.71
N LEU A 19 -1.76 2.58 4.00
CA LEU A 19 -2.55 2.25 2.82
C LEU A 19 -1.63 1.79 1.67
N THR A 20 -2.00 0.67 1.04
CA THR A 20 -1.36 0.13 -0.16
C THR A 20 -2.35 0.04 -1.31
N PHE A 21 -1.88 0.08 -2.55
CA PHE A 21 -2.68 -0.16 -3.75
C PHE A 21 -3.39 -1.51 -3.72
N SER A 22 -2.76 -2.53 -3.14
CA SER A 22 -3.40 -3.85 -2.97
C SER A 22 -4.63 -3.75 -2.06
N THR A 23 -4.55 -3.00 -0.94
CA THR A 23 -5.70 -2.79 -0.06
C THR A 23 -6.79 -1.91 -0.69
N LEU A 24 -6.41 -0.92 -1.50
CA LEU A 24 -7.35 -0.10 -2.27
C LEU A 24 -8.09 -0.90 -3.34
N ASN A 25 -7.43 -1.88 -3.96
CA ASN A 25 -8.08 -2.79 -4.91
C ASN A 25 -8.93 -3.87 -4.20
N GLN A 26 -8.73 -4.08 -2.90
CA GLN A 26 -9.46 -5.03 -2.06
C GLN A 26 -10.43 -4.35 -1.09
N VAL A 27 -10.94 -3.17 -1.44
CA VAL A 27 -11.84 -2.39 -0.58
C VAL A 27 -13.08 -3.19 -0.16
N GLY A 28 -13.58 -4.12 -0.98
CA GLY A 28 -14.70 -4.99 -0.60
C GLY A 28 -14.41 -5.88 0.62
N ASN A 29 -13.15 -6.30 0.82
CA ASN A 29 -12.75 -7.04 2.02
C ASN A 29 -12.71 -6.11 3.24
N VAL A 30 -12.31 -4.85 3.04
CA VAL A 30 -12.26 -3.81 4.08
C VAL A 30 -13.66 -3.32 4.46
N GLU A 31 -14.62 -3.35 3.54
CA GLU A 31 -16.02 -2.97 3.75
C GLU A 31 -16.71 -3.84 4.80
N SER A 32 -16.37 -5.13 4.85
CA SER A 32 -16.84 -6.05 5.90
C SER A 32 -16.43 -5.62 7.33
N MET A 33 -15.41 -4.77 7.43
CA MET A 33 -14.90 -4.15 8.67
C MET A 33 -15.26 -2.66 8.76
N GLY A 34 -16.13 -2.16 7.88
CA GLY A 34 -16.43 -0.75 7.70
C GLY A 34 -16.99 -0.06 8.94
N GLY A 35 -17.72 -0.78 9.80
CA GLY A 35 -18.20 -0.25 11.09
C GLY A 35 -17.08 0.10 12.08
N ALA A 36 -15.94 -0.59 12.00
CA ALA A 36 -14.80 -0.35 12.87
C ALA A 36 -13.83 0.69 12.26
N VAL A 37 -13.77 0.76 10.92
CA VAL A 37 -13.15 1.86 10.18
C VAL A 37 -13.89 3.18 10.44
N SER A 38 -15.23 3.18 10.40
CA SER A 38 -16.04 4.38 10.66
C SER A 38 -15.92 4.88 12.11
N ALA A 39 -15.82 3.96 13.08
CA ALA A 39 -15.56 4.30 14.49
C ALA A 39 -14.16 4.93 14.74
N SER A 40 -13.25 4.78 13.77
CA SER A 40 -11.92 5.39 13.83
C SER A 40 -11.94 6.86 13.46
N PHE A 41 -12.97 7.36 12.76
CA PHE A 41 -13.15 8.79 12.54
C PHE A 41 -13.44 9.47 13.87
N LYS A 42 -12.67 10.51 14.18
CA LYS A 42 -12.84 11.28 15.41
C LYS A 42 -13.36 12.66 15.07
N TRP A 43 -14.18 13.21 15.94
CA TRP A 43 -14.77 14.54 15.73
C TRP A 43 -13.68 15.60 15.51
N TYR A 44 -12.53 15.51 16.18
CA TYR A 44 -11.42 16.46 16.05
C TYR A 44 -10.65 16.35 14.73
N ASP A 45 -10.96 15.38 13.86
CA ASP A 45 -10.25 15.22 12.59
C ASP A 45 -10.47 16.42 11.64
N PHE A 46 -11.49 17.28 11.87
CA PHE A 46 -11.65 18.55 11.14
C PHE A 46 -10.45 19.49 11.29
N VAL A 47 -9.70 19.39 12.40
CA VAL A 47 -8.54 20.24 12.68
C VAL A 47 -7.45 20.02 11.63
N TYR A 48 -7.31 18.79 11.13
CA TYR A 48 -6.37 18.46 10.05
C TYR A 48 -6.65 19.18 8.74
N PHE A 49 -7.89 19.63 8.52
CA PHE A 49 -8.33 20.31 7.30
C PHE A 49 -8.43 21.83 7.44
N ILE A 50 -8.09 22.39 8.61
CA ILE A 50 -8.11 23.85 8.82
C ILE A 50 -7.23 24.57 7.80
N ASP A 51 -6.05 24.03 7.49
CA ASP A 51 -5.15 24.61 6.48
C ASP A 51 -5.83 24.73 5.10
N THR A 52 -6.62 23.73 4.74
CA THR A 52 -7.35 23.63 3.47
C THR A 52 -8.52 24.60 3.45
N LEU A 53 -9.23 24.73 4.58
CA LEU A 53 -10.32 25.70 4.76
C LEU A 53 -9.79 27.15 4.72
N VAL A 54 -8.65 27.41 5.36
CA VAL A 54 -7.98 28.71 5.32
C VAL A 54 -7.53 29.04 3.90
N TYR A 55 -6.93 28.08 3.19
CA TYR A 55 -6.55 28.27 1.79
C TYR A 55 -7.77 28.56 0.91
N LEU A 56 -8.87 27.80 1.07
CA LEU A 56 -10.12 28.03 0.37
C LEU A 56 -10.71 29.42 0.67
N PHE A 57 -10.68 29.85 1.94
CA PHE A 57 -11.15 31.16 2.37
C PHE A 57 -10.34 32.29 1.72
N ILE A 58 -9.00 32.18 1.71
CA ILE A 58 -8.12 33.15 1.04
C ILE A 58 -8.43 33.19 -0.46
N LEU A 59 -8.66 32.03 -1.09
CA LEU A 59 -8.94 31.93 -2.51
C LEU A 59 -10.27 32.60 -2.90
N ILE A 60 -11.31 32.49 -2.06
CA ILE A 60 -12.64 33.08 -2.30
C ILE A 60 -12.66 34.59 -1.99
N PHE A 61 -12.10 35.00 -0.85
CA PHE A 61 -12.25 36.39 -0.34
C PHE A 61 -11.06 37.30 -0.64
N LYS A 62 -9.88 36.72 -0.89
CA LYS A 62 -8.62 37.44 -1.05
C LYS A 62 -7.91 37.05 -2.35
N THR A 63 -8.65 36.71 -3.40
CA THR A 63 -8.09 36.37 -4.72
C THR A 63 -7.14 37.45 -5.26
N LYS A 64 -7.41 38.73 -4.94
CA LYS A 64 -6.56 39.87 -5.34
C LYS A 64 -5.18 39.91 -4.64
N TRP A 65 -5.00 39.16 -3.55
CA TRP A 65 -3.72 39.03 -2.85
C TRP A 65 -2.85 37.91 -3.43
N LEU A 66 -3.46 37.01 -4.20
CA LEU A 66 -2.73 35.96 -4.91
C LEU A 66 -2.15 36.60 -6.17
N ASP A 67 -0.85 36.90 -6.12
CA ASP A 67 -0.12 37.39 -7.29
C ASP A 67 -0.14 36.28 -8.36
N THR A 68 -0.82 36.52 -9.48
CA THR A 68 -0.96 35.57 -10.58
C THR A 68 0.28 35.49 -11.45
N LYS A 69 1.37 36.16 -11.07
CA LYS A 69 2.69 35.97 -11.65
C LYS A 69 3.13 34.53 -11.45
N ALA A 70 2.76 33.70 -12.42
CA ALA A 70 3.14 32.31 -12.48
C ALA A 70 4.65 32.20 -12.31
N PHE A 71 5.06 31.32 -11.41
CA PHE A 71 6.45 30.96 -11.24
C PHE A 71 7.07 30.69 -12.61
N SER A 72 8.21 31.31 -12.89
CA SER A 72 8.84 31.21 -14.22
C SER A 72 9.02 29.73 -14.57
N LYS A 73 8.36 29.28 -15.65
CA LYS A 73 8.40 27.88 -16.12
C LYS A 73 9.83 27.38 -16.35
N LYS A 74 10.80 28.30 -16.51
CA LYS A 74 12.23 28.01 -16.64
C LYS A 74 12.86 27.43 -15.37
N PHE A 75 12.29 27.71 -14.20
CA PHE A 75 12.77 27.16 -12.92
C PHE A 75 12.15 25.80 -12.58
N VAL A 76 11.05 25.42 -13.23
CA VAL A 76 10.40 24.12 -13.04
C VAL A 76 11.38 22.94 -13.19
N PRO A 77 12.20 22.83 -14.28
CA PRO A 77 13.14 21.72 -14.40
C PRO A 77 14.22 21.72 -13.31
N VAL A 78 14.66 22.91 -12.85
CA VAL A 78 15.65 23.03 -11.78
C VAL A 78 15.08 22.55 -10.45
N VAL A 79 13.86 22.98 -10.11
CA VAL A 79 13.16 22.55 -8.89
C VAL A 79 12.86 21.05 -8.93
N MET A 80 12.46 20.51 -10.09
CA MET A 80 12.25 19.08 -10.27
C MET A 80 13.56 18.30 -10.08
N ALA A 81 14.65 18.73 -10.72
CA ALA A 81 15.95 18.10 -10.58
C ALA A 81 16.45 18.14 -9.13
N ALA A 82 16.31 19.28 -8.45
CA ALA A 82 16.64 19.41 -7.03
C ALA A 82 15.79 18.48 -6.14
N SER A 83 14.49 18.37 -6.42
CA SER A 83 13.59 17.48 -5.67
C SER A 83 13.99 16.01 -5.85
N VAL A 84 14.30 15.60 -7.07
CA VAL A 84 14.78 14.25 -7.38
C VAL A 84 16.14 13.99 -6.71
N ALA A 85 17.06 14.94 -6.76
CA ALA A 85 18.36 14.82 -6.09
C ALA A 85 18.21 14.68 -4.56
N LEU A 86 17.35 15.50 -3.94
CA LEU A 86 17.05 15.39 -2.51
C LEU A 86 16.40 14.05 -2.16
N PHE A 87 15.53 13.53 -3.01
CA PHE A 87 14.95 12.20 -2.84
C PHE A 87 16.02 11.10 -2.87
N PHE A 88 16.90 11.09 -3.87
CA PHE A 88 17.98 10.10 -3.94
C PHE A 88 18.98 10.23 -2.79
N LEU A 89 19.25 11.45 -2.33
CA LEU A 89 20.10 11.70 -1.17
C LEU A 89 19.45 11.14 0.10
N ASN A 90 18.14 11.37 0.31
CA ASN A 90 17.40 10.76 1.41
C ASN A 90 17.39 9.23 1.32
N LEU A 91 17.20 8.67 0.12
CA LEU A 91 17.22 7.23 -0.11
C LEU A 91 18.61 6.62 0.15
N ALA A 92 19.69 7.30 -0.25
CA ALA A 92 21.06 6.86 -0.02
C ALA A 92 21.39 6.80 1.48
N PHE A 93 20.93 7.78 2.26
CA PHE A 93 21.04 7.72 3.72
C PHE A 93 20.22 6.58 4.31
N ALA A 94 18.99 6.38 3.82
CA ALA A 94 18.15 5.28 4.27
C ALA A 94 18.78 3.90 3.98
N GLU A 95 19.41 3.73 2.81
CA GLU A 95 20.11 2.50 2.42
C GLU A 95 21.40 2.28 3.24
N THR A 96 22.10 3.37 3.61
CA THR A 96 23.29 3.28 4.49
C THR A 96 22.90 2.81 5.89
N ASP A 97 21.79 3.34 6.43
CA ASP A 97 21.26 2.90 7.73
C ASP A 97 20.66 1.50 7.67
N ARG A 98 20.10 1.11 6.52
CA ARG A 98 19.39 -0.16 6.30
C ARG A 98 19.71 -0.71 4.90
N PRO A 99 20.70 -1.61 4.78
CA PRO A 99 20.98 -2.23 3.50
C PRO A 99 19.77 -3.06 3.03
N GLU A 100 19.55 -3.06 1.73
CA GLU A 100 18.49 -3.77 1.02
C GLU A 100 17.08 -3.25 1.31
N LEU A 101 16.93 -1.95 1.61
CA LEU A 101 15.66 -1.37 2.07
C LEU A 101 14.50 -1.59 1.07
N LEU A 102 14.78 -1.48 -0.24
CA LEU A 102 13.76 -1.61 -1.29
C LEU A 102 13.69 -3.02 -1.92
N THR A 103 14.66 -3.88 -1.63
CA THR A 103 14.76 -5.21 -2.24
C THR A 103 14.19 -6.28 -1.31
N ARG A 104 14.32 -6.09 0.01
CA ARG A 104 13.74 -6.99 1.00
C ARG A 104 12.30 -6.59 1.32
N THR A 105 11.44 -7.58 1.49
CA THR A 105 10.04 -7.38 1.92
C THR A 105 10.00 -6.94 3.37
N PHE A 106 10.13 -5.64 3.60
CA PHE A 106 9.97 -5.02 4.92
C PHE A 106 8.50 -4.71 5.20
N ASP A 107 8.19 -4.59 6.49
CA ASP A 107 6.93 -4.04 6.98
C ASP A 107 6.76 -2.61 6.45
N HIS A 108 5.54 -2.29 5.96
CA HIS A 108 5.22 -1.00 5.36
C HIS A 108 5.52 0.17 6.31
N LYS A 109 5.38 -0.02 7.63
CA LYS A 109 5.72 1.01 8.61
C LYS A 109 7.19 1.43 8.55
N TYR A 110 8.08 0.49 8.27
CA TYR A 110 9.50 0.78 8.08
C TYR A 110 9.74 1.53 6.77
N LEU A 111 9.13 1.09 5.68
CA LEU A 111 9.27 1.77 4.39
C LEU A 111 8.75 3.22 4.46
N VAL A 112 7.60 3.46 5.08
CA VAL A 112 7.06 4.81 5.25
C VAL A 112 7.93 5.67 6.16
N LYS A 113 8.58 5.10 7.18
CA LYS A 113 9.50 5.85 8.05
C LYS A 113 10.67 6.45 7.28
N TYR A 114 11.20 5.73 6.30
CA TYR A 114 12.39 6.15 5.55
C TYR A 114 12.04 6.90 4.26
N LEU A 115 11.02 6.48 3.53
CA LEU A 115 10.64 7.08 2.25
C LEU A 115 9.61 8.21 2.39
N GLY A 116 8.81 8.19 3.46
CA GLY A 116 7.62 9.01 3.60
C GLY A 116 6.40 8.41 2.86
N PRO A 117 5.18 8.83 3.22
CA PRO A 117 3.94 8.20 2.76
C PRO A 117 3.71 8.34 1.24
N TYR A 118 4.13 9.46 0.64
CA TYR A 118 3.96 9.68 -0.80
C TYR A 118 4.88 8.79 -1.63
N ASN A 119 6.17 8.76 -1.32
CA ASN A 119 7.14 7.93 -2.05
C ASN A 119 6.85 6.45 -1.82
N PHE A 120 6.41 6.07 -0.61
CA PHE A 120 5.93 4.72 -0.33
C PHE A 120 4.74 4.33 -1.21
N THR A 121 3.75 5.22 -1.37
CA THR A 121 2.59 4.94 -2.24
C THR A 121 3.03 4.67 -3.68
N VAL A 122 3.98 5.46 -4.21
CA VAL A 122 4.53 5.22 -5.56
C VAL A 122 5.26 3.88 -5.63
N TYR A 123 6.14 3.60 -4.66
CA TYR A 123 6.87 2.33 -4.57
C TYR A 123 5.92 1.12 -4.54
N ASP A 124 4.90 1.18 -3.69
CA ASP A 124 3.90 0.12 -3.54
C ASP A 124 3.06 -0.06 -4.82
N GLY A 125 2.72 1.03 -5.51
CA GLY A 125 2.04 0.97 -6.80
C GLY A 125 2.84 0.24 -7.86
N VAL A 126 4.14 0.57 -7.99
CA VAL A 126 5.06 -0.12 -8.93
C VAL A 126 5.17 -1.60 -8.56
N LYS A 127 5.41 -1.93 -7.28
CA LYS A 127 5.51 -3.32 -6.81
C LYS A 127 4.23 -4.11 -7.02
N THR A 128 3.06 -3.48 -6.82
CA THR A 128 1.76 -4.11 -7.07
C THR A 128 1.61 -4.47 -8.54
N ILE A 129 2.02 -3.57 -9.46
CA ILE A 129 1.98 -3.84 -10.89
C ILE A 129 2.94 -4.98 -11.26
N GLU A 130 4.19 -4.95 -10.79
CA GLU A 130 5.18 -6.02 -11.02
C GLU A 130 4.64 -7.37 -10.55
N ASN A 131 4.10 -7.44 -9.33
CA ASN A 131 3.55 -8.66 -8.76
C ASN A 131 2.33 -9.17 -9.54
N ASN A 132 1.46 -8.28 -10.01
CA ASN A 132 0.31 -8.66 -10.82
C ASN A 132 0.74 -9.21 -12.19
N GLN A 133 1.76 -8.62 -12.82
CA GLN A 133 2.31 -9.12 -14.07
C GLN A 133 2.96 -10.50 -13.89
N GLN A 134 3.78 -10.68 -12.85
CA GLN A 134 4.37 -11.98 -12.54
C GLN A 134 3.30 -13.05 -12.30
N LYS A 135 2.24 -12.74 -11.55
CA LYS A 135 1.12 -13.67 -11.33
C LYS A 135 0.40 -14.03 -12.62
N ALA A 136 0.15 -13.06 -13.51
CA ALA A 136 -0.49 -13.30 -14.78
C ALA A 136 0.35 -14.25 -15.66
N LEU A 137 1.67 -14.01 -15.73
CA LEU A 137 2.62 -14.80 -16.50
C LEU A 137 2.83 -16.23 -15.93
N ALA A 138 2.75 -16.39 -14.61
CA ALA A 138 2.95 -17.67 -13.94
C ALA A 138 1.74 -18.63 -14.03
N SER A 139 0.57 -18.19 -14.51
CA SER A 139 -0.66 -18.94 -14.28
C SER A 139 -0.97 -20.06 -15.28
N GLU A 140 -0.44 -20.03 -16.51
CA GLU A 140 -0.86 -20.98 -17.54
C GLU A 140 0.13 -22.17 -17.68
N ASP A 141 1.42 -21.88 -17.87
CA ASP A 141 2.43 -22.92 -18.06
C ASP A 141 2.87 -23.60 -16.76
N ASP A 142 3.00 -22.86 -15.67
CA ASP A 142 3.47 -23.43 -14.40
C ASP A 142 2.36 -24.21 -13.69
N LEU A 143 1.09 -23.82 -13.87
CA LEU A 143 -0.04 -24.63 -13.39
C LEU A 143 -0.03 -26.02 -14.06
N THR A 144 0.29 -26.08 -15.35
CA THR A 144 0.38 -27.34 -16.09
C THR A 144 1.53 -28.21 -15.58
N LYS A 145 2.70 -27.63 -15.30
CA LYS A 145 3.83 -28.36 -14.70
C LYS A 145 3.50 -28.88 -13.29
N VAL A 146 2.90 -28.06 -12.44
CA VAL A 146 2.51 -28.45 -11.08
C VAL A 146 1.44 -29.53 -11.10
N LEU A 147 0.43 -29.41 -11.97
CA LEU A 147 -0.60 -30.44 -12.14
C LEU A 147 0.00 -31.75 -12.63
N ASN A 148 0.91 -31.72 -13.60
CA ASN A 148 1.58 -32.93 -14.09
C ASN A 148 2.46 -33.57 -13.02
N TYR A 149 3.23 -32.78 -12.27
CA TYR A 149 4.04 -33.28 -11.15
C TYR A 149 3.17 -33.90 -10.05
N THR A 150 2.06 -33.24 -9.70
CA THR A 150 1.13 -33.71 -8.67
C THR A 150 0.45 -35.01 -9.10
N LYS A 151 0.00 -35.11 -10.36
CA LYS A 151 -0.59 -36.33 -10.93
C LYS A 151 0.40 -37.50 -10.97
N GLN A 152 1.66 -37.25 -11.31
CA GLN A 152 2.69 -38.29 -11.34
C GLN A 152 3.03 -38.83 -9.95
N ARG A 153 2.88 -38.03 -8.89
CA ARG A 153 3.17 -38.41 -7.50
C ARG A 153 1.93 -38.80 -6.69
N GLN A 154 0.75 -38.81 -7.31
CA GLN A 154 -0.48 -39.19 -6.65
C GLN A 154 -0.44 -40.69 -6.34
N THR A 155 -0.37 -41.04 -5.06
CA THR A 155 -0.42 -42.44 -4.62
C THR A 155 -1.87 -42.90 -4.50
N GLU A 156 -2.11 -44.17 -4.83
CA GLU A 156 -3.43 -44.77 -4.59
C GLU A 156 -3.78 -44.74 -3.10
N PRO A 157 -5.03 -44.41 -2.73
CA PRO A 157 -5.45 -44.42 -1.33
C PRO A 157 -5.39 -45.86 -0.78
N ASN A 158 -4.81 -46.03 0.41
CA ASN A 158 -4.79 -47.33 1.08
C ASN A 158 -6.23 -47.80 1.38
N PRO A 159 -6.68 -48.95 0.85
CA PRO A 159 -8.05 -49.47 1.04
C PRO A 159 -8.46 -49.61 2.51
N GLU A 160 -7.51 -49.88 3.41
CA GLU A 160 -7.76 -50.07 4.84
C GLU A 160 -8.14 -48.77 5.56
N TYR A 161 -7.56 -47.64 5.13
CA TYR A 161 -7.72 -46.33 5.78
C TYR A 161 -8.59 -45.35 4.98
N TYR A 162 -8.84 -45.66 3.70
CA TYR A 162 -9.60 -44.78 2.83
C TYR A 162 -11.06 -44.68 3.27
N GLY A 163 -11.48 -43.47 3.64
CA GLY A 163 -12.87 -43.17 3.98
C GLY A 163 -13.31 -43.54 5.41
N VAL A 164 -12.45 -44.13 6.23
CA VAL A 164 -12.76 -44.52 7.62
C VAL A 164 -13.19 -43.32 8.49
N ALA A 165 -12.63 -42.13 8.20
CA ALA A 165 -12.97 -40.88 8.88
C ALA A 165 -14.05 -40.05 8.18
N LYS A 166 -14.71 -40.57 7.13
CA LYS A 166 -15.75 -39.83 6.41
C LYS A 166 -16.93 -39.57 7.37
N LYS A 167 -17.31 -38.29 7.54
CA LYS A 167 -18.34 -37.79 8.48
C LYS A 167 -17.98 -37.87 9.98
N LYS A 168 -16.71 -38.05 10.35
CA LYS A 168 -16.26 -37.88 11.74
C LYS A 168 -15.78 -36.45 11.99
N ILE A 169 -15.93 -35.98 13.23
CA ILE A 169 -15.38 -34.69 13.68
C ILE A 169 -13.86 -34.87 13.85
N LEU A 170 -13.08 -34.07 13.12
CA LEU A 170 -11.63 -34.04 13.24
C LEU A 170 -11.24 -32.96 14.27
N LEU A 171 -10.56 -33.37 15.34
CA LEU A 171 -9.98 -32.48 16.33
C LEU A 171 -8.45 -32.52 16.18
N ARG A 172 -7.85 -31.38 15.87
CA ARG A 172 -6.38 -31.21 15.81
C ARG A 172 -5.97 -30.23 16.90
N PHE A 173 -5.23 -30.73 17.88
CA PHE A 173 -4.59 -29.90 18.90
C PHE A 173 -3.20 -29.52 18.37
N ILE A 174 -2.90 -28.22 18.36
CA ILE A 174 -1.62 -27.63 17.96
C ILE A 174 -0.87 -27.24 19.23
#